data_AF-A0A429MKM9-F1
#
_entry.id   AF-A0A429MKM9-F1
#
_cell.length_a   1.000
_cell.length_b   1.000
_cell.length_c   1.000
_cell.angle_alpha   90.00
_cell.angle_beta   90.00
_cell.angle_gamma   90.00
#
_symmetry.space_group_name_H-M   'P 1'
#
loop_
_entity.id
_entity.type
_entity.pdbx_description
1 polymer ?
#
loop_
_entity_poly.entity_id
_entity_poly.type
_entity_poly.pdbx_seq_one_letter_code
_entity_poly.pdbx_strand_id
1 'polypeptide(L)'
;MGNFFLLQAFTVVFALSIATTIFNKRILGFPQAIGVPLVSAIFVFILQWGASLLNGNQFITINIHNIEEAVRHIDFYDFLINGVICFILTSSALKFKISDLRSYWKQISILATIALVICAVLFGSLLYGFQLLVGHHVPILVLLLLGAALGATDPIGIKGVLSSIRAPHHLIVKLEGE
;
A
#
# COMPACT_ATOMS: atom_id res chain seq x y z
N MET A 1 -33.57 13.33 2.78
CA MET A 1 -33.07 12.60 1.59
C MET A 1 -31.85 11.82 2.05
N GLY A 2 -31.87 10.49 1.95
CA GLY A 2 -30.79 9.64 2.47
C GLY A 2 -29.46 10.00 1.80
N ASN A 3 -28.42 10.24 2.58
CA ASN A 3 -27.12 10.64 2.06
C ASN A 3 -26.44 9.44 1.38
N PHE A 4 -26.62 9.28 0.06
CA PHE A 4 -25.99 8.21 -0.74
C PHE A 4 -24.48 8.42 -0.96
N PHE A 5 -23.88 9.42 -0.31
CA PHE A 5 -22.47 9.78 -0.42
C PHE A 5 -21.53 8.58 -0.31
N LEU A 6 -21.76 7.71 0.67
CA LEU A 6 -20.94 6.52 0.89
C LEU A 6 -21.03 5.51 -0.28
N LEU A 7 -22.23 5.34 -0.86
CA LEU A 7 -22.42 4.46 -2.02
C LEU A 7 -21.77 5.04 -3.28
N GLN A 8 -21.86 6.36 -3.47
CA GLN A 8 -21.22 7.06 -4.56
C GLN A 8 -19.70 7.00 -4.44
N ALA A 9 -19.14 7.21 -3.24
CA ALA A 9 -17.72 7.07 -2.97
C ALA A 9 -17.22 5.66 -3.30
N PHE A 10 -17.91 4.61 -2.84
CA PHE A 10 -17.54 3.23 -3.18
C PHE A 10 -17.63 2.96 -4.69
N THR A 11 -18.65 3.50 -5.36
CA THR A 11 -18.80 3.33 -6.80
C THR A 11 -17.63 3.96 -7.56
N VAL A 12 -17.21 5.18 -7.18
CA VAL A 12 -16.06 5.84 -7.79
C VAL A 12 -14.77 5.08 -7.51
N VAL A 13 -14.54 4.65 -6.26
CA VAL A 13 -13.34 3.87 -5.89
C VAL A 13 -13.29 2.54 -6.64
N PHE A 14 -14.40 1.81 -6.73
CA PHE A 14 -14.46 0.55 -7.48
C PHE A 14 -14.31 0.77 -8.98
N ALA A 15 -14.94 1.79 -9.56
CA ALA A 15 -14.80 2.11 -10.97
C ALA A 15 -13.34 2.43 -11.33
N LEU A 16 -12.66 3.24 -10.52
CA LEU A 16 -11.24 3.55 -10.68
C LEU A 16 -10.37 2.31 -10.51
N SER A 17 -10.61 1.50 -9.48
CA SER A 17 -9.86 0.26 -9.23
C SER A 17 -10.00 -0.74 -10.38
N ILE A 18 -11.21 -0.91 -10.93
CA ILE A 18 -11.46 -1.76 -12.09
C ILE A 18 -10.76 -1.19 -13.32
N ALA A 19 -10.86 0.10 -13.57
CA ALA A 19 -10.23 0.75 -14.72
C ALA A 19 -8.70 0.58 -14.70
N THR A 20 -8.04 0.86 -13.57
CA THR A 20 -6.58 0.72 -13.43
C THR A 20 -6.14 -0.73 -13.49
N THR A 21 -6.93 -1.66 -12.93
CA THR A 21 -6.64 -3.10 -13.00
C THR A 21 -6.77 -3.64 -14.43
N ILE A 22 -7.82 -3.26 -15.16
CA ILE A 22 -8.00 -3.65 -16.57
C ILE A 22 -6.87 -3.07 -17.42
N PHE A 23 -6.52 -1.81 -17.21
CA PHE A 23 -5.43 -1.16 -17.92
C PHE A 23 -4.10 -1.89 -17.67
N ASN A 24 -3.77 -2.17 -16.41
CA ASN A 24 -2.56 -2.92 -16.06
C ASN A 24 -2.55 -4.30 -16.72
N LYS A 25 -3.66 -5.04 -16.65
CA LYS A 25 -3.74 -6.40 -17.21
C LYS A 25 -3.66 -6.43 -18.73
N ARG A 26 -4.21 -5.44 -19.42
CA ARG A 26 -4.32 -5.43 -20.89
C ARG A 26 -3.09 -4.83 -21.59
N ILE A 27 -2.41 -3.86 -20.96
CA ILE A 27 -1.33 -3.11 -21.60
C ILE A 27 0.05 -3.43 -21.01
N LEU A 28 0.17 -3.47 -19.67
CA LEU A 28 1.48 -3.60 -19.00
C LEU A 28 1.85 -5.04 -18.67
N GLY A 29 0.88 -5.85 -18.26
CA GLY A 29 1.12 -7.25 -17.86
C GLY A 29 1.89 -7.42 -16.55
N PHE A 30 2.07 -6.36 -15.75
CA PHE A 30 2.76 -6.45 -14.47
C PHE A 30 1.93 -7.17 -13.40
N PRO A 31 2.59 -7.83 -12.42
CA PRO A 31 1.92 -8.34 -11.23
C PRO A 31 1.06 -7.25 -10.58
N GLN A 32 -0.14 -7.62 -10.13
CA GLN A 32 -1.14 -6.65 -9.66
C GLN A 32 -0.62 -5.74 -8.53
N ALA A 33 0.24 -6.28 -7.66
CA ALA A 33 0.85 -5.56 -6.55
C ALA A 33 1.71 -4.35 -6.98
N ILE A 34 2.30 -4.40 -8.16
CA ILE A 34 3.19 -3.34 -8.69
C ILE A 34 2.45 -2.49 -9.72
N GLY A 35 1.72 -3.15 -10.61
CA GLY A 35 1.09 -2.49 -11.75
C GLY A 35 -0.06 -1.57 -11.37
N VAL A 36 -0.93 -1.97 -10.42
CA VAL A 36 -2.08 -1.15 -10.03
C VAL A 36 -1.65 0.16 -9.35
N PRO A 37 -0.74 0.17 -8.36
CA PRO A 37 -0.24 1.42 -7.77
C PRO A 37 0.44 2.32 -8.79
N LEU A 38 1.26 1.76 -9.69
CA LEU A 38 1.98 2.53 -10.71
C LEU A 38 1.02 3.22 -11.68
N VAL A 39 0.06 2.47 -12.23
CA VAL A 39 -0.96 3.01 -13.15
C VAL A 39 -1.81 4.06 -12.43
N SER A 40 -2.21 3.79 -11.18
CA SER A 40 -3.01 4.73 -10.39
C SER A 40 -2.25 6.04 -10.13
N ALA A 41 -0.97 5.98 -9.79
CA ALA A 41 -0.14 7.15 -9.58
C ALA A 41 -0.02 8.00 -10.86
N ILE A 42 0.30 7.36 -11.99
CA ILE A 42 0.37 8.03 -13.30
C ILE A 42 -0.98 8.68 -13.65
N PHE A 43 -2.08 7.96 -13.42
CA PHE A 43 -3.42 8.46 -13.70
C PHE A 43 -3.75 9.70 -12.87
N VAL A 44 -3.44 9.69 -11.58
CA VAL A 44 -3.62 10.85 -10.69
C VAL A 44 -2.77 12.05 -11.17
N PHE A 45 -1.51 11.83 -11.55
CA PHE A 45 -0.67 12.90 -12.09
C PHE A 45 -1.25 13.51 -13.39
N ILE A 46 -1.75 12.67 -14.30
CA ILE A 46 -2.38 13.13 -15.55
C ILE A 46 -3.66 13.92 -15.25
N LEU A 47 -4.51 13.44 -14.34
CA LEU A 47 -5.73 14.13 -13.95
C LEU A 47 -5.42 15.50 -13.30
N GLN A 48 -4.44 15.55 -12.41
CA GLN A 48 -4.02 16.80 -11.76
C GLN A 48 -3.48 17.80 -12.78
N TRP A 49 -2.62 17.34 -13.69
CA TRP A 49 -2.05 18.18 -14.74
C TRP A 49 -3.14 18.67 -15.71
N GLY A 50 -4.06 17.80 -16.13
CA GLY A 50 -5.19 18.15 -16.98
C GLY A 50 -6.15 19.15 -16.32
N ALA A 51 -6.43 18.97 -15.02
CA ALA A 51 -7.24 19.92 -14.26
C ALA A 51 -6.57 21.29 -14.17
N SER A 52 -5.25 21.34 -13.99
CA SER A 52 -4.49 22.59 -13.95
C SER A 52 -4.48 23.32 -15.31
N LEU A 53 -4.47 22.61 -16.44
CA LEU A 53 -4.48 23.20 -17.78
C LEU A 53 -5.87 23.73 -18.19
N LEU A 54 -6.94 23.09 -17.70
CA LEU A 54 -8.33 23.46 -17.98
C LEU A 54 -8.88 24.53 -17.03
N ASN A 55 -8.09 24.92 -16.02
CA ASN A 55 -8.47 25.93 -15.04
C ASN A 55 -8.56 27.31 -15.71
N GLY A 56 -9.79 27.72 -16.06
CA GLY A 56 -10.08 28.96 -16.79
C GLY A 56 -11.02 28.81 -17.99
N ASN A 57 -11.37 27.58 -18.40
CA ASN A 57 -12.34 27.36 -19.50
C ASN A 57 -13.80 27.48 -19.05
N GLN A 58 -14.60 28.20 -19.83
CA GLN A 58 -16.03 28.48 -19.55
C GLN A 58 -16.95 27.25 -19.63
N PHE A 59 -16.48 26.13 -20.18
CA PHE A 59 -17.27 24.92 -20.42
C PHE A 59 -17.08 23.81 -19.37
N ILE A 60 -15.98 23.83 -18.60
CA ILE A 60 -15.63 22.77 -17.65
C ILE A 60 -15.18 23.42 -16.33
N THR A 61 -16.09 23.53 -15.36
CA THR A 61 -15.78 23.99 -14.01
C THR A 61 -15.45 22.81 -13.11
N ILE A 62 -14.18 22.44 -13.04
CA ILE A 62 -13.73 21.46 -12.03
C ILE A 62 -13.64 22.19 -10.70
N ASN A 63 -14.65 22.01 -9.83
CA ASN A 63 -14.63 22.59 -8.50
C ASN A 63 -13.72 21.75 -7.59
N ILE A 64 -12.42 22.01 -7.68
CA ILE A 64 -11.36 21.34 -6.90
C ILE A 64 -11.62 21.49 -5.40
N HIS A 65 -12.18 22.64 -4.98
CA HIS A 65 -12.45 22.93 -3.58
C HIS A 65 -13.50 21.99 -2.97
N ASN A 66 -14.60 21.72 -3.70
CA ASN A 66 -15.63 20.79 -3.23
C ASN A 66 -15.10 19.34 -3.16
N ILE A 67 -14.20 18.95 -4.06
CA ILE A 67 -13.57 17.62 -4.04
C ILE A 67 -12.62 17.52 -2.85
N GLU A 68 -11.79 18.54 -2.62
CA GLU A 68 -10.89 18.60 -1.48
C GLU A 68 -11.65 18.53 -0.16
N GLU A 69 -12.69 19.33 -0.01
CA GLU A 69 -13.53 19.35 1.19
C GLU A 69 -14.21 17.98 1.43
N ALA A 70 -14.77 17.37 0.38
CA ALA A 70 -15.36 16.04 0.45
C ALA A 70 -14.34 14.95 0.86
N VAL A 71 -13.10 15.03 0.38
CA VAL A 71 -12.03 14.09 0.77
C VAL A 71 -11.56 14.34 2.20
N ARG A 72 -11.43 15.60 2.63
CA ARG A 72 -11.01 15.95 4.01
C ARG A 72 -12.00 15.51 5.07
N HIS A 73 -13.28 15.34 4.73
CA HIS A 73 -14.29 14.78 5.63
C HIS A 73 -14.15 13.27 5.87
N ILE A 74 -13.36 12.56 5.05
CA ILE A 74 -13.17 11.12 5.20
C ILE A 74 -12.01 10.88 6.17
N ASP A 75 -12.31 10.30 7.34
CA ASP A 75 -11.28 9.78 8.25
C ASP A 75 -10.71 8.48 7.68
N PHE A 76 -9.69 8.64 6.85
CA PHE A 76 -9.01 7.51 6.20
C PHE A 76 -8.27 6.62 7.20
N TYR A 77 -7.78 7.21 8.30
CA TYR A 77 -7.08 6.46 9.34
C TYR A 77 -8.02 5.48 10.02
N ASP A 78 -9.18 5.97 10.49
CA ASP A 78 -10.18 5.12 11.14
C ASP A 78 -10.73 4.05 10.19
N PHE A 79 -11.05 4.44 8.95
CA PHE A 79 -11.53 3.51 7.92
C PHE A 79 -10.53 2.38 7.64
N LEU A 80 -9.24 2.68 7.50
CA LEU A 80 -8.23 1.65 7.22
C LEU A 80 -7.89 0.82 8.46
N ILE A 81 -7.55 1.47 9.58
CA ILE A 81 -7.01 0.80 10.77
C ILE A 81 -8.10 0.00 11.48
N ASN A 82 -9.25 0.63 11.74
CA ASN A 82 -10.34 -0.02 12.48
C ASN A 82 -11.30 -0.79 11.56
N GLY A 83 -11.33 -0.47 10.27
CA GLY A 83 -12.12 -1.19 9.27
C GLY A 83 -11.30 -2.23 8.51
N VAL A 84 -10.59 -1.79 7.48
CA VAL A 84 -10.06 -2.64 6.40
C VAL A 84 -8.98 -3.65 6.87
N ILE A 85 -8.03 -3.21 7.70
CA ILE A 85 -6.88 -4.05 8.11
C ILE A 85 -7.33 -5.30 8.86
N CYS A 86 -8.33 -5.19 9.75
CA CYS A 86 -8.89 -6.33 10.48
C CYS A 86 -9.42 -7.41 9.53
N PHE A 87 -10.16 -7.01 8.49
CA PHE A 87 -10.68 -7.94 7.48
C PHE A 87 -9.58 -8.59 6.65
N ILE A 88 -8.55 -7.82 6.24
CA ILE A 88 -7.43 -8.34 5.44
C ILE A 88 -6.62 -9.35 6.25
N LEU A 89 -6.26 -9.03 7.50
CA LEU A 89 -5.52 -9.93 8.38
C LEU A 89 -6.30 -11.21 8.67
N THR A 90 -7.61 -11.10 8.94
CA THR A 90 -8.49 -12.27 9.17
C THR A 90 -8.58 -13.14 7.91
N SER A 91 -8.76 -12.52 6.73
CA SER A 91 -8.83 -13.26 5.46
C SER A 91 -7.51 -13.97 5.15
N SER A 92 -6.38 -13.33 5.44
CA SER A 92 -5.05 -13.92 5.26
C SER A 92 -4.86 -15.13 6.17
N ALA A 93 -5.18 -14.99 7.46
CA ALA A 93 -5.07 -16.07 8.44
C ALA A 93 -5.95 -17.29 8.09
N LEU A 94 -7.16 -17.07 7.57
CA LEU A 94 -8.06 -18.15 7.16
C LEU A 94 -7.57 -18.95 5.94
N LYS A 95 -6.79 -18.33 5.05
CA LYS A 95 -6.25 -18.99 3.85
C LYS A 95 -4.95 -19.75 4.12
N PHE A 96 -4.29 -19.45 5.23
CA PHE A 96 -2.99 -20.01 5.57
C PHE A 96 -3.11 -21.38 6.24
N LYS A 97 -2.32 -22.35 5.76
CA LYS A 97 -2.35 -23.72 6.29
C LYS A 97 -1.47 -23.83 7.53
N ILE A 98 -2.07 -24.21 8.65
CA ILE A 98 -1.34 -24.37 9.92
C ILE A 98 -0.23 -25.45 9.86
N SER A 99 -0.39 -26.47 9.00
CA SER A 99 0.64 -27.49 8.75
C SER A 99 1.93 -26.88 8.20
N ASP A 100 1.78 -25.89 7.33
CA ASP A 100 2.89 -25.24 6.63
C ASP A 100 3.63 -24.29 7.59
N LEU A 101 2.88 -23.61 8.47
CA LEU A 101 3.44 -22.83 9.58
C LEU A 101 4.30 -23.69 10.50
N ARG A 102 3.79 -24.85 10.92
CA ARG A 102 4.52 -25.75 11.83
C ARG A 102 5.83 -26.24 11.20
N SER A 103 5.84 -26.49 9.90
CA SER A 103 7.02 -26.95 9.18
C SER A 103 8.14 -25.89 9.12
N TYR A 104 7.78 -24.61 8.99
CA TYR A 104 8.73 -23.50 8.80
C TYR A 104 8.74 -22.44 9.93
N TRP A 105 8.15 -22.76 11.08
CA TRP A 105 7.99 -21.84 12.22
C TRP A 105 9.29 -21.15 12.64
N LYS A 106 10.42 -21.87 12.64
CA LYS A 106 11.71 -21.29 13.04
C LYS A 106 12.15 -20.19 12.07
N GLN A 107 12.05 -20.44 10.77
CA GLN A 107 12.46 -19.48 9.74
C GLN A 107 11.54 -18.26 9.74
N ILE A 108 10.23 -18.51 9.83
CA ILE A 108 9.21 -17.47 9.90
C ILE A 108 9.44 -16.56 11.11
N SER A 109 9.62 -17.14 12.31
CA SER A 109 9.83 -16.37 13.53
C SER A 109 11.11 -15.52 13.48
N ILE A 110 12.19 -16.02 12.88
CA ILE A 110 13.43 -15.25 12.68
C ILE A 110 13.20 -14.06 11.75
N LEU A 111 12.44 -14.26 10.66
CA LEU A 111 12.15 -13.22 9.68
C LEU A 111 11.24 -12.13 10.28
N ALA A 112 10.18 -12.55 10.98
CA ALA A 112 9.21 -11.67 11.64
C ALA A 112 9.83 -10.79 12.75
N THR A 113 10.87 -11.29 13.44
CA THR A 113 11.43 -10.63 14.63
C THR A 113 12.82 -10.07 14.40
N ILE A 114 13.82 -10.95 14.26
CA ILE A 114 15.22 -10.58 14.19
C ILE A 114 15.49 -9.78 12.92
N ALA A 115 14.98 -10.22 11.76
CA ALA A 115 15.20 -9.50 10.52
C ALA A 115 14.52 -8.12 10.54
N LEU A 116 13.30 -8.02 11.09
CA LEU A 116 12.61 -6.73 11.26
C LEU A 116 13.39 -5.76 12.15
N VAL A 117 13.90 -6.21 13.29
CA VAL A 117 14.71 -5.37 14.20
C VAL A 117 16.00 -4.93 13.51
N ILE A 118 16.67 -5.83 12.80
CA ILE A 118 17.88 -5.49 12.03
C ILE A 118 17.55 -4.45 10.95
N CYS A 119 16.47 -4.63 10.20
CA CYS A 119 16.02 -3.64 9.20
C CYS A 119 15.73 -2.28 9.83
N ALA A 120 15.02 -2.23 10.96
CA ALA A 120 14.71 -1.00 11.66
C ALA A 120 15.98 -0.25 12.10
N VAL A 121 16.95 -0.97 12.68
CA VAL A 121 18.23 -0.40 13.11
C VAL A 121 19.06 0.04 11.91
N LEU A 122 19.11 -0.75 10.83
CA LEU A 122 19.88 -0.42 9.62
C LEU A 122 19.34 0.85 8.96
N PHE A 123 18.04 0.91 8.65
CA PHE A 123 17.42 2.08 8.03
C PHE A 123 17.46 3.29 8.97
N GLY A 124 17.17 3.10 10.26
CA GLY A 124 17.25 4.16 11.26
C GLY A 124 18.66 4.76 11.37
N SER A 125 19.69 3.92 11.37
CA SER A 125 21.10 4.36 11.42
C SER A 125 21.54 5.05 10.13
N LEU A 126 21.10 4.54 8.97
CA LEU A 126 21.38 5.14 7.66
C LEU A 126 20.79 6.55 7.58
N LEU A 127 19.53 6.71 7.99
CA LEU A 127 18.85 8.00 8.03
C LEU A 127 19.43 8.93 9.10
N TYR A 128 19.88 8.37 10.23
CA TYR A 128 20.62 9.12 11.25
C TYR A 128 21.95 9.65 10.71
N GLY A 129 22.64 8.89 9.86
CA GLY A 129 23.80 9.38 9.12
C GLY A 129 23.43 10.46 8.11
N PHE A 130 22.34 10.27 7.36
CA PHE A 130 21.87 11.23 6.36
C PHE A 130 21.52 12.60 6.95
N GLN A 131 20.89 12.64 8.13
CA GLN A 131 20.56 13.92 8.77
C GLN A 131 21.80 14.74 9.17
N LEU A 132 22.97 14.10 9.37
CA LEU A 132 24.22 14.82 9.61
C LEU A 132 24.68 15.60 8.37
N LEU A 133 24.34 15.12 7.16
CA LEU A 133 24.62 15.83 5.91
C LEU A 133 23.62 16.97 5.66
N VAL A 134 22.35 16.78 6.05
CA VAL A 134 21.26 17.76 5.82
C VAL A 134 21.19 18.83 6.92
N GLY A 135 21.73 18.57 8.11
CA GLY A 135 21.76 19.52 9.22
C GLY A 135 20.41 19.69 9.94
N HIS A 136 19.48 18.74 9.79
CA HIS A 136 18.19 18.75 10.47
C HIS A 136 18.07 17.61 11.46
N HIS A 137 17.89 17.93 12.74
CA HIS A 137 17.77 16.93 13.79
C HIS A 137 16.37 16.30 13.81
N VAL A 138 16.32 15.01 13.53
CA VAL A 138 15.16 14.15 13.73
C VAL A 138 15.44 13.21 14.91
N PRO A 139 14.49 13.05 15.85
CA PRO A 139 14.67 12.12 16.97
C PRO A 139 14.91 10.69 16.47
N ILE A 140 15.89 9.99 17.07
CA ILE A 140 16.25 8.62 16.69
C ILE A 140 15.06 7.65 16.77
N LEU A 141 14.12 7.88 17.69
CA LEU A 141 12.90 7.09 17.82
C LEU A 141 12.04 7.15 16.55
N VAL A 142 11.92 8.32 15.93
CA VAL A 142 11.16 8.51 14.69
C VAL A 142 11.86 7.82 13.52
N LEU A 143 13.18 7.89 13.46
CA LEU A 143 13.98 7.22 12.44
C LEU A 143 13.90 5.69 12.55
N LEU A 144 13.95 5.16 13.78
CA LEU A 144 13.76 3.73 14.05
C LEU A 144 12.33 3.28 13.73
N LEU A 145 11.32 4.09 14.06
CA LEU A 145 9.92 3.80 13.72
C LEU A 145 9.70 3.77 12.21
N LEU A 146 10.29 4.72 11.48
CA LEU A 146 10.29 4.72 10.02
C LEU A 146 11.02 3.48 9.48
N GLY A 147 12.17 3.12 10.05
CA GLY A 147 12.89 1.90 9.68
C GLY A 147 12.07 0.63 9.90
N ALA A 148 11.34 0.53 11.01
CA ALA A 148 10.44 -0.58 11.29
C ALA A 148 9.25 -0.62 10.31
N ALA A 149 8.67 0.55 10.00
CA ALA A 149 7.58 0.66 9.03
C ALA A 149 8.01 0.26 7.61
N LEU A 150 9.24 0.62 7.20
CA LEU A 150 9.82 0.20 5.91
C LEU A 150 10.23 -1.28 5.89
N GLY A 151 10.60 -1.82 7.06
CA GLY A 151 10.97 -3.22 7.22
C GLY A 151 9.77 -4.18 7.25
N ALA A 152 8.57 -3.69 7.60
CA ALA A 152 7.35 -4.47 7.54
C ALA A 152 6.99 -4.78 6.08
N THR A 153 6.95 -6.06 5.71
CA THR A 153 6.65 -6.48 4.32
C THR A 153 5.17 -6.88 4.16
N ASP A 154 4.63 -6.75 2.94
CA ASP A 154 3.30 -7.24 2.59
C ASP A 154 3.38 -8.61 1.89
N PRO A 155 3.03 -9.72 2.59
CA PRO A 155 3.05 -11.05 2.01
C PRO A 155 2.09 -11.21 0.83
N ILE A 156 0.99 -10.44 0.79
CA ILE A 156 -0.04 -10.55 -0.24
C ILE A 156 0.49 -10.04 -1.58
N GLY A 157 1.17 -8.89 -1.57
CA GLY A 157 1.80 -8.33 -2.75
C GLY A 157 2.90 -9.23 -3.32
N ILE A 158 3.75 -9.76 -2.43
CA ILE A 158 4.88 -10.63 -2.81
C ILE A 158 4.39 -11.97 -3.39
N LYS A 159 3.35 -12.59 -2.81
CA LYS A 159 2.73 -13.80 -3.36
C LYS A 159 2.27 -13.60 -4.80
N GLY A 160 1.67 -12.45 -5.12
CA GLY A 160 1.25 -12.11 -6.47
C GLY A 160 2.41 -12.06 -7.47
N VAL A 161 3.56 -11.52 -7.04
CA VAL A 161 4.78 -11.47 -7.87
C VAL A 161 5.42 -12.86 -8.01
N LEU A 162 5.60 -13.58 -6.90
CA LEU A 162 6.28 -14.88 -6.88
C LEU A 162 5.50 -15.98 -7.63
N SER A 163 4.17 -15.95 -7.55
CA SER A 163 3.32 -16.85 -8.33
C SER A 163 3.41 -16.56 -9.83
N SER A 164 3.60 -15.30 -10.23
CA SER A 164 3.77 -14.92 -11.64
C SER A 164 5.07 -15.49 -12.23
N ILE A 165 6.12 -15.64 -11.42
CA ILE A 165 7.40 -16.23 -11.84
C ILE A 165 7.56 -17.73 -11.52
N ARG A 166 6.49 -18.40 -11.09
CA ARG A 166 6.48 -19.83 -10.70
C ARG A 166 7.54 -20.20 -9.66
N ALA A 167 7.69 -19.36 -8.63
CA ALA A 167 8.62 -19.63 -7.54
C ALA A 167 8.27 -20.92 -6.77
N PRO A 168 9.26 -21.63 -6.18
CA PRO A 168 9.04 -22.80 -5.36
C PRO A 168 8.06 -22.56 -4.19
N HIS A 169 7.16 -23.52 -3.96
CA HIS A 169 6.12 -23.42 -2.92
C HIS A 169 6.68 -23.15 -1.51
N HIS A 170 7.86 -23.68 -1.18
CA HIS A 170 8.46 -23.48 0.13
C HIS A 170 8.93 -22.04 0.40
N LEU A 171 9.26 -21.26 -0.64
CA LEU A 171 9.60 -19.84 -0.50
C LEU A 171 8.35 -19.01 -0.28
N ILE A 172 7.30 -19.32 -1.05
CA ILE A 172 5.99 -18.67 -0.93
C ILE A 172 5.43 -18.85 0.48
N VAL A 173 5.49 -20.06 1.04
CA VAL A 173 5.02 -20.33 2.41
C VAL A 173 5.81 -19.56 3.48
N LYS A 174 7.13 -19.47 3.33
CA LYS A 174 7.98 -18.75 4.30
C LYS A 174 7.70 -17.24 4.31
N LEU A 175 7.49 -16.67 3.13
CA LEU A 175 7.18 -15.25 2.95
C LEU A 175 5.74 -14.93 3.32
N GLU A 176 4.79 -15.84 3.06
CA GLU A 176 3.39 -15.66 3.48
C GLU A 176 3.20 -15.72 5.00
N GLY A 177 4.08 -16.45 5.69
CA GLY A 177 4.00 -16.62 7.14
C GLY A 177 4.80 -15.61 7.95
N GLU A 178 5.69 -14.83 7.32
CA GLU A 178 6.49 -13.75 7.93
C GLU A 178 5.66 -12.81 8.80
#